data_AF-A0A5T0W9P0-F1
#
_entry.id   AF-A0A5T0W9P0-F1
#
_cell.length_a   1.000
_cell.length_b   1.000
_cell.length_c   1.000
_cell.angle_alpha   90.00
_cell.angle_beta   90.00
_cell.angle_gamma   90.00
#
_symmetry.space_group_name_H-M   'P 1'
#
loop_
_entity.id
_entity.type
_entity.pdbx_description
1 polymer ?
#
loop_
_entity_poly.entity_id
_entity_poly.type
_entity_poly.pdbx_seq_one_letter_code
_entity_poly.pdbx_strand_id
1 'polypeptide(L)'
;GEVQFTLKNYNGIDDFKFQKVVISTSVGTGLGALADEINKNADKTGVRATFTVETRGMAAVRAGTTSDDFAINGVKIGKVDYKDGDANGALVSAINSVKDTTGVEASIDANGQLLLSSREGRGIKIEGNIGGGAFINTDMKENYGRLSLVKNDGKDILISGNSLSSAGFGTTQFISQASV
;
A
#
# COMPACT_ATOMS: atom_id res chain seq x y z
N GLY A 1 1.90 8.13 8.94
CA GLY A 1 2.57 8.60 10.16
C GLY A 1 4.07 8.33 10.10
N GLU A 2 4.86 8.85 11.04
CA GLU A 2 6.31 8.57 11.11
C GLU A 2 6.55 7.31 11.96
N VAL A 3 7.16 6.30 11.34
CA VAL A 3 7.48 5.00 11.94
C VAL A 3 8.94 4.97 12.34
N GLN A 4 9.21 4.44 13.52
CA GLN A 4 10.56 4.06 13.94
C GLN A 4 10.56 2.56 14.19
N PHE A 5 11.13 1.80 13.25
CA PHE A 5 11.19 0.35 13.32
C PHE A 5 12.45 -0.08 14.09
N THR A 6 12.37 -1.15 14.88
CA THR A 6 13.51 -1.69 15.62
C THR A 6 13.44 -3.21 15.67
N LEU A 7 14.50 -3.88 15.23
CA LEU A 7 14.70 -5.31 15.46
C LEU A 7 15.30 -5.49 16.85
N LYS A 8 14.61 -6.24 17.69
CA LYS A 8 15.10 -6.59 19.01
C LYS A 8 16.10 -7.73 18.86
N ASN A 9 17.17 -7.66 19.63
CA ASN A 9 18.12 -8.77 19.76
C ASN A 9 18.67 -9.29 18.41
N TYR A 10 19.02 -8.38 17.49
CA TYR A 10 19.32 -8.75 16.10
C TYR A 10 20.58 -9.62 15.97
N ASN A 11 21.54 -9.46 16.89
CA ASN A 11 22.82 -10.20 16.93
C ASN A 11 22.96 -11.08 18.18
N GLY A 12 21.89 -11.27 18.97
CA GLY A 12 21.95 -12.02 20.23
C GLY A 12 22.22 -11.17 21.49
N ILE A 13 22.50 -9.87 21.34
CA ILE A 13 22.73 -8.95 22.46
C ILE A 13 22.03 -7.59 22.24
N ASP A 14 22.24 -6.99 21.08
CA ASP A 14 21.86 -5.60 20.78
C ASP A 14 20.55 -5.51 20.01
N ASP A 15 19.92 -4.33 20.07
CA ASP A 15 18.84 -3.96 19.17
C ASP A 15 19.37 -3.24 17.92
N PHE A 16 18.68 -3.39 16.80
CA PHE A 16 18.94 -2.63 15.59
C PHE A 16 17.83 -1.62 15.34
N LYS A 17 18.14 -0.33 15.48
CA LYS A 17 17.21 0.77 15.29
C LYS A 17 17.38 1.37 13.90
N PHE A 18 16.34 1.29 13.07
CA PHE A 18 16.35 1.87 11.73
C PHE A 18 16.17 3.38 11.77
N GLN A 19 16.50 4.04 10.66
CA GLN A 19 16.10 5.42 10.45
C GLN A 19 14.57 5.53 10.47
N LYS A 20 14.08 6.70 10.87
CA LYS A 20 12.64 6.97 10.84
C LYS A 20 12.16 7.06 9.40
N VAL A 21 11.00 6.49 9.13
CA VAL A 21 10.39 6.49 7.80
C VAL A 21 8.97 7.02 7.90
N VAL A 22 8.63 7.95 7.01
CA VAL A 22 7.26 8.46 6.89
C VAL A 22 6.45 7.49 6.04
N ILE A 23 5.26 7.13 6.53
CA ILE A 23 4.25 6.37 5.79
C ILE A 23 3.16 7.35 5.36
N SER A 24 3.11 7.66 4.06
CA SER A 24 2.08 8.50 3.44
C SER A 24 1.89 8.13 1.96
N THR A 25 1.20 9.00 1.21
CA THR A 25 0.95 8.90 -0.24
C THR A 25 2.00 9.66 -1.07
N SER A 26 2.97 10.32 -0.42
CA SER A 26 3.95 11.18 -1.10
C SER A 26 5.14 10.39 -1.64
N VAL A 27 5.83 10.94 -2.65
CA VAL A 27 7.06 10.35 -3.19
C VAL A 27 8.11 10.19 -2.10
N GLY A 28 8.83 9.06 -2.10
CA GLY A 28 9.87 8.75 -1.11
C GLY A 28 9.33 8.37 0.28
N THR A 29 8.03 8.09 0.40
CA THR A 29 7.38 7.65 1.64
C THR A 29 6.65 6.32 1.43
N GLY A 30 6.06 5.78 2.50
CA GLY A 30 5.26 4.57 2.43
C GLY A 30 6.05 3.31 2.77
N LEU A 31 5.43 2.16 2.51
CA LEU A 31 6.04 0.85 2.81
C LEU A 31 7.21 0.54 1.90
N GLY A 32 7.27 1.11 0.69
CA GLY A 32 8.44 0.98 -0.18
C GLY A 32 9.68 1.59 0.45
N ALA A 33 9.59 2.83 0.94
CA ALA A 33 10.69 3.50 1.64
C ALA A 33 11.12 2.73 2.91
N LEU A 34 10.16 2.14 3.64
CA LEU A 34 10.47 1.33 4.82
C LEU A 34 11.15 0.02 4.45
N ALA A 35 10.69 -0.66 3.39
CA ALA A 35 11.31 -1.87 2.89
C ALA A 35 12.74 -1.61 2.40
N ASP A 36 12.96 -0.50 1.69
CA ASP A 36 14.30 -0.08 1.23
C ASP A 36 15.25 0.15 2.40
N GLU A 37 14.82 0.83 3.47
CA GLU A 37 15.64 1.06 4.67
C GLU A 37 15.97 -0.25 5.40
N ILE A 38 15.02 -1.21 5.47
CA ILE A 38 15.27 -2.53 6.02
C ILE A 38 16.30 -3.29 5.16
N ASN A 39 16.06 -3.34 3.85
CA ASN A 39 16.89 -4.07 2.90
C ASN A 39 18.30 -3.51 2.78
N LYS A 40 18.47 -2.19 2.91
CA LYS A 40 19.78 -1.52 2.96
C LYS A 40 20.66 -2.05 4.10
N ASN A 41 20.06 -2.57 5.16
CA ASN A 41 20.76 -3.12 6.32
C ASN A 41 20.63 -4.65 6.41
N ALA A 42 20.10 -5.33 5.39
CA ALA A 42 19.82 -6.76 5.43
C ALA A 42 21.08 -7.62 5.66
N ASP A 43 22.24 -7.20 5.14
CA ASP A 43 23.50 -7.92 5.36
C ASP A 43 23.95 -7.90 6.83
N LYS A 44 23.48 -6.91 7.62
CA LYS A 44 23.79 -6.79 9.05
C LYS A 44 22.74 -7.47 9.92
N THR A 45 21.46 -7.33 9.56
CA THR A 45 20.33 -7.77 10.39
C THR A 45 19.86 -9.17 10.04
N GLY A 46 20.19 -9.67 8.85
CA GLY A 46 19.65 -10.92 8.29
C GLY A 46 18.18 -10.85 7.89
N VAL A 47 17.53 -9.68 8.00
CA VAL A 47 16.11 -9.49 7.70
C VAL A 47 15.95 -8.74 6.38
N ARG A 48 15.16 -9.31 5.47
CA ARG A 48 14.71 -8.66 4.23
C ARG A 48 13.24 -8.31 4.31
N ALA A 49 12.85 -7.27 3.59
CA ALA A 49 11.49 -6.77 3.53
C ALA A 49 10.97 -6.68 2.09
N THR A 50 9.69 -6.97 1.91
CA THR A 50 8.93 -6.68 0.70
C THR A 50 7.60 -6.04 1.08
N PHE A 51 6.88 -5.49 0.11
CA PHE A 51 5.59 -4.88 0.34
C PHE A 51 4.58 -5.25 -0.74
N THR A 52 3.31 -5.07 -0.43
CA THR A 52 2.21 -5.11 -1.40
C THR A 52 1.22 -4.02 -1.03
N VAL A 53 1.02 -3.05 -1.92
CA VAL A 53 0.04 -1.99 -1.75
C VAL A 53 -0.96 -2.06 -2.89
N GLU A 54 -2.10 -2.68 -2.61
CA GLU A 54 -3.18 -2.89 -3.57
C GLU A 54 -4.54 -2.61 -2.92
N THR A 55 -5.39 -1.88 -3.63
CA THR A 55 -6.81 -1.75 -3.33
C THR A 55 -7.60 -2.39 -4.47
N ARG A 56 -8.38 -3.44 -4.15
CA ARG A 56 -9.16 -4.22 -5.11
C ARG A 56 -10.65 -4.06 -4.86
N GLY A 57 -11.42 -3.73 -5.88
CA GLY A 57 -12.88 -3.68 -5.82
C GLY A 57 -13.50 -5.02 -5.42
N MET A 58 -14.63 -4.98 -4.73
CA MET A 58 -15.26 -6.20 -4.19
C MET A 58 -15.97 -7.05 -5.26
N ALA A 59 -16.31 -6.46 -6.40
CA ALA A 59 -17.01 -7.12 -7.50
C ALA A 59 -16.58 -6.53 -8.84
N ALA A 60 -16.98 -7.20 -9.92
CA ALA A 60 -16.70 -6.72 -11.27
C ALA A 60 -17.28 -5.32 -11.47
N VAL A 61 -16.54 -4.46 -12.17
CA VAL A 61 -16.94 -3.07 -12.40
C VAL A 61 -18.31 -3.03 -13.08
N ARG A 62 -19.18 -2.15 -12.60
CA ARG A 62 -20.47 -1.83 -13.22
C ARG A 62 -20.50 -0.37 -13.66
N ALA A 63 -21.41 -0.05 -14.57
CA ALA A 63 -21.56 1.31 -15.06
C ALA A 63 -21.79 2.31 -13.92
N GLY A 64 -21.17 3.48 -14.03
CA GLY A 64 -21.20 4.50 -13.00
C GLY A 64 -20.49 5.77 -13.44
N THR A 65 -20.48 6.74 -12.53
CA THR A 65 -19.74 7.99 -12.70
C THR A 65 -18.96 8.29 -11.44
N THR A 66 -17.75 8.81 -11.62
CA THR A 66 -17.04 9.49 -10.53
C THR A 66 -17.64 10.89 -10.30
N SER A 67 -17.30 11.53 -9.18
CA SER A 67 -17.67 12.92 -8.91
C SER A 67 -16.67 13.92 -9.50
N ASP A 68 -17.06 15.19 -9.59
CA ASP A 68 -16.21 16.27 -10.10
C ASP A 68 -14.95 16.49 -9.26
N ASP A 69 -14.96 16.10 -7.99
CA ASP A 69 -13.85 16.18 -7.03
C ASP A 69 -13.09 14.86 -6.86
N PHE A 70 -13.37 13.84 -7.70
CA PHE A 70 -12.65 12.58 -7.67
C PHE A 70 -11.13 12.80 -7.84
N ALA A 71 -10.36 12.30 -6.88
CA ALA A 71 -8.92 12.44 -6.83
C ALA A 71 -8.28 11.19 -6.24
N ILE A 72 -7.01 10.94 -6.60
CA ILE A 72 -6.18 9.90 -6.00
C ILE A 72 -4.87 10.54 -5.54
N ASN A 73 -4.48 10.28 -4.29
CA ASN A 73 -3.26 10.80 -3.68
C ASN A 73 -3.14 12.34 -3.83
N GLY A 74 -4.26 13.06 -3.68
CA GLY A 74 -4.32 14.52 -3.81
C GLY A 74 -4.34 15.05 -5.25
N VAL A 75 -4.24 14.20 -6.27
CA VAL A 75 -4.29 14.61 -7.68
C VAL A 75 -5.72 14.46 -8.21
N LYS A 76 -6.31 15.57 -8.61
CA LYS A 76 -7.66 15.61 -9.18
C LYS A 76 -7.70 14.93 -10.55
N ILE A 77 -8.61 13.96 -10.70
CA ILE A 77 -8.92 13.27 -11.96
C ILE A 77 -10.25 13.81 -12.52
N GLY A 78 -11.22 14.05 -11.64
CA GLY A 78 -12.53 14.62 -11.99
C GLY A 78 -13.56 13.59 -12.46
N LYS A 79 -14.66 14.09 -13.03
CA LYS A 79 -15.80 13.27 -13.44
C LYS A 79 -15.48 12.39 -14.66
N VAL A 80 -15.80 11.11 -14.55
CA VAL A 80 -15.58 10.08 -15.57
C VAL A 80 -16.79 9.15 -15.56
N ASP A 81 -17.47 9.04 -16.71
CA ASP A 81 -18.52 8.05 -16.94
C ASP A 81 -17.90 6.74 -17.46
N TYR A 82 -18.12 5.65 -16.74
CA TYR A 82 -17.62 4.31 -17.09
C TYR A 82 -18.76 3.31 -17.24
N LYS A 83 -18.54 2.28 -18.06
CA LYS A 83 -19.52 1.24 -18.38
C LYS A 83 -19.27 -0.04 -17.58
N ASP A 84 -20.20 -0.99 -17.68
CA ASP A 84 -20.00 -2.35 -17.16
C ASP A 84 -18.65 -2.91 -17.65
N GLY A 85 -17.88 -3.48 -16.73
CA GLY A 85 -16.53 -3.98 -16.97
C GLY A 85 -15.50 -2.92 -17.36
N ASP A 86 -15.79 -1.62 -17.18
CA ASP A 86 -15.05 -0.52 -17.79
C ASP A 86 -14.84 -0.73 -19.29
N ALA A 87 -15.87 -1.20 -20.01
CA ALA A 87 -15.76 -1.57 -21.43
C ALA A 87 -15.38 -0.40 -22.36
N ASN A 88 -15.55 0.84 -21.92
CA ASN A 88 -15.06 2.04 -22.61
C ASN A 88 -13.64 2.44 -22.19
N GLY A 89 -13.02 1.72 -21.25
CA GLY A 89 -11.68 1.96 -20.69
C GLY A 89 -11.53 3.29 -19.97
N ALA A 90 -12.64 3.97 -19.67
CA ALA A 90 -12.62 5.37 -19.25
C ALA A 90 -12.10 5.51 -17.83
N LEU A 91 -12.51 4.62 -16.91
CA LEU A 91 -12.08 4.69 -15.51
C LEU A 91 -10.59 4.38 -15.40
N VAL A 92 -10.14 3.27 -15.99
CA VAL A 92 -8.72 2.89 -15.97
C VAL A 92 -7.86 3.93 -16.68
N SER A 93 -8.27 4.41 -17.86
CA SER A 93 -7.50 5.42 -18.59
C SER A 93 -7.40 6.74 -17.83
N ALA A 94 -8.48 7.18 -17.18
CA ALA A 94 -8.47 8.43 -16.43
C ALA A 94 -7.51 8.36 -15.23
N ILE A 95 -7.54 7.27 -14.47
CA ILE A 95 -6.60 7.06 -13.35
C ILE A 95 -5.16 6.98 -13.86
N ASN A 96 -4.93 6.20 -14.92
CA ASN A 96 -3.59 6.00 -15.46
C ASN A 96 -2.99 7.25 -16.14
N SER A 97 -3.81 8.21 -16.56
CA SER A 97 -3.35 9.48 -17.13
C SER A 97 -2.50 10.32 -16.17
N VAL A 98 -2.62 10.07 -14.86
CA VAL A 98 -1.88 10.77 -13.81
C VAL A 98 -0.99 9.84 -12.97
N LYS A 99 -0.76 8.59 -13.41
CA LYS A 99 -0.06 7.57 -12.60
C LYS A 99 1.37 7.95 -12.21
N ASP A 100 2.08 8.67 -13.06
CA ASP A 100 3.46 9.10 -12.75
C ASP A 100 3.48 10.15 -11.63
N THR A 101 2.36 10.86 -11.43
CA THR A 101 2.21 11.82 -10.31
C THR A 101 1.64 11.12 -9.07
N THR A 102 0.55 10.35 -9.22
CA THR A 102 -0.13 9.71 -8.08
C THR A 102 0.64 8.51 -7.52
N GLY A 103 1.42 7.82 -8.34
CA GLY A 103 2.04 6.53 -8.03
C GLY A 103 1.13 5.34 -8.09
N VAL A 104 -0.10 5.52 -8.55
CA VAL A 104 -1.14 4.51 -8.56
C VAL A 104 -1.46 4.14 -9.99
N GLU A 105 -1.35 2.85 -10.29
CA GLU A 105 -1.74 2.27 -11.57
C GLU A 105 -3.05 1.51 -11.40
N ALA A 106 -4.00 1.78 -12.30
CA ALA A 106 -5.28 1.10 -12.37
C ALA A 106 -5.27 0.00 -13.43
N SER A 107 -5.97 -1.08 -13.15
CA SER A 107 -6.25 -2.17 -14.09
C SER A 107 -7.60 -2.81 -13.77
N ILE A 108 -8.13 -3.58 -14.72
CA ILE A 108 -9.22 -4.53 -14.47
C ILE A 108 -8.59 -5.91 -14.35
N ASP A 109 -8.83 -6.59 -13.22
CA ASP A 109 -8.26 -7.91 -12.97
C ASP A 109 -9.00 -9.02 -13.73
N ALA A 110 -8.53 -10.27 -13.58
CA ALA A 110 -9.12 -11.44 -14.23
C ALA A 110 -10.58 -11.71 -13.83
N ASN A 111 -11.04 -11.17 -12.70
CA ASN A 111 -12.42 -11.28 -12.21
C ASN A 111 -13.28 -10.07 -12.61
N GLY A 112 -12.75 -9.14 -13.41
CA GLY A 112 -13.43 -7.91 -13.81
C GLY A 112 -13.42 -6.81 -12.74
N GLN A 113 -12.68 -6.99 -11.64
CA GLN A 113 -12.64 -6.04 -10.53
C GLN A 113 -11.63 -4.93 -10.82
N LEU A 114 -11.93 -3.71 -10.38
CA LEU A 114 -10.94 -2.62 -10.40
C LEU A 114 -9.81 -2.94 -9.43
N LEU A 115 -8.57 -2.95 -9.91
CA LEU A 115 -7.36 -3.10 -9.11
C LEU A 115 -6.53 -1.81 -9.21
N LEU A 116 -6.26 -1.21 -8.06
CA LEU A 116 -5.33 -0.09 -7.91
C LEU A 116 -4.07 -0.60 -7.22
N SER A 117 -2.92 -0.46 -7.88
CA SER A 117 -1.63 -0.92 -7.35
C SER A 117 -0.65 0.25 -7.26
N SER A 118 0.11 0.31 -6.16
CA SER A 118 1.16 1.30 -5.97
C SER A 118 2.53 0.64 -6.11
N ARG A 119 3.23 0.96 -7.20
CA ARG A 119 4.49 0.32 -7.58
C ARG A 119 5.64 0.63 -6.62
N GLU A 120 5.65 1.84 -6.07
CA GLU A 120 6.70 2.34 -5.17
C GLU A 120 6.35 2.11 -3.70
N GLY A 121 5.23 1.44 -3.40
CA GLY A 121 4.80 1.18 -2.02
C GLY A 121 4.31 2.41 -1.27
N ARG A 122 3.96 3.49 -1.98
CA ARG A 122 3.18 4.62 -1.45
C ARG A 122 1.78 4.18 -1.06
N GLY A 123 1.16 4.84 -0.09
CA GLY A 123 -0.25 4.64 0.18
C GLY A 123 -1.16 5.01 -1.01
N ILE A 124 -2.34 4.42 -1.04
CA ILE A 124 -3.42 4.72 -1.97
C ILE A 124 -4.53 5.41 -1.17
N LYS A 125 -4.77 6.68 -1.48
CA LYS A 125 -5.88 7.45 -0.92
C LYS A 125 -6.79 7.92 -2.04
N ILE A 126 -8.05 7.52 -1.99
CA ILE A 126 -9.10 7.87 -2.94
C ILE A 126 -9.99 8.93 -2.29
N GLU A 127 -10.09 10.07 -2.95
CA GLU A 127 -10.83 11.24 -2.49
C GLU A 127 -11.97 11.53 -3.47
N GLY A 128 -13.03 12.18 -2.97
CA GLY A 128 -14.30 12.28 -3.70
C GLY A 128 -15.01 10.92 -3.84
N ASN A 129 -15.93 10.82 -4.80
CA ASN A 129 -16.69 9.64 -5.12
C ASN A 129 -16.16 8.97 -6.39
N ILE A 130 -15.67 7.73 -6.29
CA ILE A 130 -15.26 6.92 -7.44
C ILE A 130 -16.46 6.25 -8.15
N GLY A 131 -17.66 6.39 -7.59
CA GLY A 131 -18.90 5.78 -8.06
C GLY A 131 -19.10 4.36 -7.52
N GLY A 132 -20.34 4.01 -7.21
CA GLY A 132 -20.68 2.71 -6.60
C GLY A 132 -20.37 1.52 -7.51
N GLY A 133 -20.32 1.72 -8.83
CA GLY A 133 -19.99 0.70 -9.82
C GLY A 133 -18.55 0.19 -9.73
N ALA A 134 -17.63 0.92 -9.08
CA ALA A 134 -16.26 0.48 -8.85
C ALA A 134 -16.12 -0.50 -7.65
N PHE A 135 -17.15 -0.65 -6.81
CA PHE A 135 -17.16 -1.51 -5.62
C PHE A 135 -15.98 -1.27 -4.66
N ILE A 136 -15.62 -0.01 -4.46
CA ILE A 136 -14.66 0.44 -3.45
C ILE A 136 -15.42 1.06 -2.28
N ASN A 137 -15.45 0.36 -1.15
CA ASN A 137 -16.11 0.86 0.06
C ASN A 137 -15.28 1.97 0.73
N THR A 138 -15.91 2.72 1.63
CA THR A 138 -15.28 3.81 2.38
C THR A 138 -13.98 3.38 3.07
N ASP A 139 -13.98 2.22 3.73
CA ASP A 139 -12.80 1.71 4.46
C ASP A 139 -11.67 1.24 3.54
N MET A 140 -11.92 1.12 2.24
CA MET A 140 -10.94 0.76 1.22
C MET A 140 -10.32 1.98 0.54
N LYS A 141 -10.88 3.18 0.76
CA LYS A 141 -10.42 4.41 0.13
C LYS A 141 -9.07 4.88 0.65
N GLU A 142 -8.64 4.44 1.82
CA GLU A 142 -7.32 4.77 2.35
C GLU A 142 -6.60 3.49 2.78
N ASN A 143 -5.56 3.14 2.04
CA ASN A 143 -4.84 1.88 2.19
C ASN A 143 -3.34 2.09 2.01
N TYR A 144 -2.56 1.67 3.00
CA TYR A 144 -1.10 1.76 2.97
C TYR A 144 -0.43 0.41 2.69
N GLY A 145 -1.21 -0.65 2.46
CA GLY A 145 -0.75 -1.98 2.08
C GLY A 145 -0.21 -2.80 3.25
N ARG A 146 0.60 -3.80 2.90
CA ARG A 146 1.20 -4.77 3.83
C ARG A 146 2.70 -4.86 3.60
N LEU A 147 3.45 -4.91 4.69
CA LEU A 147 4.88 -5.17 4.70
C LEU A 147 5.11 -6.62 5.12
N SER A 148 5.96 -7.32 4.40
CA SER A 148 6.35 -8.71 4.67
C SER A 148 7.83 -8.76 5.00
N LEU A 149 8.19 -9.56 5.99
CA LEU A 149 9.56 -9.69 6.47
C LEU A 149 9.99 -11.15 6.37
N VAL A 150 11.23 -11.37 5.94
CA VAL A 150 11.82 -12.70 5.80
C VAL A 150 13.18 -12.70 6.46
N LYS A 151 13.43 -13.75 7.27
CA LYS A 151 14.72 -14.04 7.88
C LYS A 151 15.10 -15.48 7.54
N ASN A 152 16.39 -15.76 7.39
CA ASN A 152 16.89 -17.04 6.90
C ASN A 152 17.48 -17.95 7.99
N ASP A 153 17.25 -17.66 9.28
CA ASP A 153 17.78 -18.44 10.40
C ASP A 153 16.70 -19.15 11.24
N GLY A 154 15.43 -19.09 10.80
CA GLY A 154 14.29 -19.76 11.44
C GLY A 154 13.89 -19.21 12.81
N LYS A 155 14.57 -18.18 13.32
CA LYS A 155 14.18 -17.49 14.56
C LYS A 155 13.12 -16.45 14.27
N ASP A 156 12.27 -16.19 15.26
CA ASP A 156 11.31 -15.09 15.19
C ASP A 156 12.01 -13.75 14.91
N ILE A 157 11.31 -12.91 14.14
CA ILE A 157 11.69 -11.51 13.93
C ILE A 157 11.02 -10.71 15.04
N LEU A 158 11.76 -10.44 16.13
CA LEU A 158 11.23 -9.64 17.22
C LEU A 158 11.25 -8.16 16.85
N ILE A 159 10.06 -7.57 16.75
CA ILE A 159 9.87 -6.18 16.31
C ILE A 159 9.39 -5.34 17.47
N SER A 160 9.96 -4.15 17.60
CA SER A 160 9.48 -3.09 18.48
C SER A 160 9.62 -1.74 17.77
N GLY A 161 9.08 -0.69 18.39
CA GLY A 161 9.27 0.65 17.85
C GLY A 161 8.11 1.59 18.14
N ASN A 162 8.14 2.74 17.47
CA ASN A 162 7.12 3.77 17.59
C ASN A 162 6.25 3.78 16.34
N SER A 163 4.94 3.99 16.54
CA SER A 163 3.95 4.09 15.46
C SER A 163 3.89 2.87 14.53
N LEU A 164 4.24 1.67 15.01
CA LEU A 164 4.26 0.45 14.20
C LEU A 164 2.92 0.13 13.52
N SER A 165 1.81 0.65 14.08
CA SER A 165 0.50 0.52 13.44
C SER A 165 0.43 1.15 12.05
N SER A 166 1.23 2.19 11.76
CA SER A 166 1.32 2.75 10.40
C SER A 166 1.98 1.79 9.40
N ALA A 167 2.74 0.80 9.86
CA ALA A 167 3.40 -0.21 9.03
C ALA A 167 2.70 -1.59 9.07
N GLY A 168 1.56 -1.70 9.76
CA GLY A 168 0.85 -2.98 9.91
C GLY A 168 1.30 -3.84 11.09
N PHE A 169 2.21 -3.35 11.95
CA PHE A 169 2.85 -4.11 13.04
C PHE A 169 2.52 -3.61 14.46
N GLY A 170 1.45 -2.83 14.62
CA GLY A 170 1.01 -2.37 15.93
C GLY A 170 0.27 -3.47 16.71
N THR A 171 0.02 -3.18 17.99
CA THR A 171 -0.50 -4.16 18.97
C THR A 171 -1.93 -4.64 18.69
N THR A 172 -2.70 -3.93 17.87
CA THR A 172 -4.09 -4.26 17.53
C THR A 172 -4.22 -4.91 16.14
N GLN A 173 -3.10 -5.12 15.44
CA GLN A 173 -3.10 -5.71 14.10
C GLN A 173 -2.84 -7.21 14.15
N PHE A 174 -3.60 -7.94 13.34
CA PHE A 174 -3.39 -9.37 13.16
C PHE A 174 -2.26 -9.59 12.15
N ILE A 175 -1.18 -10.20 12.64
CA ILE A 175 0.03 -10.51 11.87
C ILE A 175 0.14 -12.03 11.78
N SER A 176 0.50 -12.52 10.60
CA SER A 176 0.82 -13.93 10.38
C SER A 176 2.34 -14.11 10.39
N GLN A 177 2.82 -15.13 11.10
CA GLN A 177 4.23 -15.53 11.11
C GLN A 177 4.33 -17.06 11.01
N ALA A 178 5.32 -17.53 10.27
CA ALA A 178 5.65 -18.95 10.17
C ALA A 178 7.13 -19.10 9.81
N SER A 179 7.74 -20.22 10.25
CA SER A 179 9.02 -20.71 9.74
C SER A 179 8.75 -21.94 8.89
N VAL A 180 9.37 -22.00 7.71
CA VAL A 180 9.27 -23.12 6.76
C VAL A 180 10.64 -23.73 6.56
#